data_AF-A0A2V7ZBK6-F1
#
_entry.id   AF-A0A2V7ZBK6-F1
#
_cell.length_a   1.000
_cell.length_b   1.000
_cell.length_c   1.000
_cell.angle_alpha   90.00
_cell.angle_beta   90.00
_cell.angle_gamma   90.00
#
_symmetry.space_group_name_H-M   'P 1'
#
loop_
_entity.id
_entity.type
_entity.pdbx_description
1 polymer ?
#
loop_
_entity_poly.entity_id
_entity_poly.type
_entity_poly.pdbx_seq_one_letter_code
_entity_poly.pdbx_strand_id
1 'polypeptide(L)'
;MALLVEIGGMIDGGAAPRRTMFRRHRRAADFSEEIDAHIALETDRLTAEGMSPAEARLDARRRFGNVTAVRERFYESHRSIWLDQLLQDLRGASRVLTKSPGFTATAVALIALVIGGNTTIYSIVHALLTKPAPGIAADGLVSLGWMVDKQQVHPADSYPNYVDVASQSRTLSSLLAFQFDRFTLTLHDGSYAIHGGQVSTNYFDTLGLRLAKGRSFTPEEARLDASGLVGVISYRLWQERFEGAEDIVGRAVLLNGHPATVVGVAPPRFQGVWLNESADVWIPMLAYARLQGREAPLSDRSGGPIAMVGRLRSAVSLSEAQAEL
;
A
#
# COMPACT_ATOMS: atom_id res chain seq x y z
N MET A 1 21.11 10.13 1.19
CA MET A 1 21.46 11.42 1.82
C MET A 1 20.40 11.73 2.88
N ALA A 2 20.58 11.15 4.06
CA ALA A 2 19.73 11.33 5.23
C ALA A 2 20.21 12.59 5.97
N LEU A 3 19.29 13.52 6.24
CA LEU A 3 19.58 14.71 7.03
C LEU A 3 19.18 14.43 8.49
N LEU A 4 20.14 13.91 9.25
CA LEU A 4 20.15 13.98 10.71
C LEU A 4 20.82 15.30 11.08
N VAL A 5 20.07 16.22 11.67
CA VAL A 5 20.61 17.45 12.26
C VAL A 5 20.73 17.21 13.75
N GLU A 6 21.95 16.95 14.20
CA GLU A 6 22.35 16.89 15.59
C GLU A 6 22.98 18.25 15.94
N ILE A 7 22.35 18.99 16.86
CA ILE A 7 22.87 20.25 17.42
C ILE A 7 23.50 19.90 18.78
N GLY A 8 24.83 19.96 18.85
CA GLY A 8 25.60 19.85 20.08
C GLY A 8 26.26 21.18 20.46
N GLY A 9 26.05 21.63 21.70
CA GLY A 9 26.69 22.80 22.31
C GLY A 9 25.85 23.33 23.48
N MET A 10 25.93 22.72 24.66
CA MET A 10 26.82 23.11 25.78
C MET A 10 26.29 24.29 26.60
N ILE A 11 25.49 24.00 27.64
CA ILE A 11 25.50 24.77 28.89
C ILE A 11 25.09 23.88 30.08
N ASP A 12 25.87 23.99 31.15
CA ASP A 12 25.86 23.25 32.41
C ASP A 12 24.60 23.41 33.28
N GLY A 13 24.35 22.38 34.10
CA GLY A 13 24.10 22.54 35.53
C GLY A 13 22.67 22.82 36.00
N GLY A 14 22.02 21.78 36.56
CA GLY A 14 20.90 21.97 37.49
C GLY A 14 19.84 20.87 37.41
N ALA A 15 20.00 19.83 38.23
CA ALA A 15 19.00 18.78 38.39
C ALA A 15 17.70 19.35 38.99
N ALA A 16 16.62 19.36 38.19
CA ALA A 16 15.25 19.56 38.66
C ALA A 16 14.39 18.37 38.18
N PRO A 17 13.55 17.77 39.04
CA PRO A 17 12.75 16.63 38.62
C PRO A 17 11.65 17.08 37.67
N ARG A 18 11.64 16.46 36.48
CA ARG A 18 10.61 16.56 35.45
C ARG A 18 9.23 16.24 36.04
N ARG A 19 8.41 17.26 36.30
CA ARG A 19 6.97 17.09 36.56
C ARG A 19 6.30 16.69 35.24
N THR A 20 6.04 15.39 35.12
CA THR A 20 5.12 14.79 34.15
C THR A 20 3.77 15.53 34.14
N MET A 21 3.43 16.13 33.00
CA MET A 21 2.06 16.53 32.66
C MET A 21 1.20 15.29 32.47
N PHE A 22 0.70 14.74 33.57
CA PHE A 22 -0.53 13.96 33.55
C PHE A 22 -1.57 14.75 34.31
N ARG A 23 -2.50 15.34 33.56
CA ARG A 23 -3.68 16.06 34.04
C ARG A 23 -4.56 15.08 34.82
N ARG A 24 -4.25 14.86 36.10
CA ARG A 24 -5.05 14.04 37.01
C ARG A 24 -6.44 14.67 37.11
N HIS A 25 -7.45 13.86 36.83
CA HIS A 25 -8.85 14.11 37.18
C HIS A 25 -8.93 14.59 38.64
N ARG A 26 -9.25 15.86 38.87
CA ARG A 26 -9.61 16.34 40.21
C ARG A 26 -10.97 15.75 40.55
N ARG A 27 -11.03 14.88 41.54
CA ARG A 27 -12.29 14.37 42.08
C ARG A 27 -12.95 15.47 42.90
N ALA A 28 -14.26 15.42 43.07
CA ALA A 28 -14.98 16.38 43.90
C ALA A 28 -14.53 16.40 45.38
N ALA A 29 -13.94 15.29 45.84
CA ALA A 29 -13.28 15.21 47.14
C ALA A 29 -12.07 16.15 47.21
N ASP A 30 -11.19 16.12 46.20
CA ASP A 30 -9.98 16.96 46.12
C ASP A 30 -10.31 18.46 46.16
N PHE A 31 -11.41 18.88 45.52
CA PHE A 31 -11.82 20.30 45.53
C PHE A 31 -12.39 20.74 46.89
N SER A 32 -13.06 19.82 47.59
CA SER A 32 -13.57 20.10 48.94
C SER A 32 -12.42 20.22 49.94
N GLU A 33 -11.43 19.34 49.82
CA GLU A 33 -10.19 19.41 50.60
C GLU A 33 -9.38 20.68 50.30
N GLU A 34 -9.34 21.14 49.04
CA GLU A 34 -8.67 22.39 48.66
C GLU A 34 -9.34 23.63 49.28
N ILE A 35 -10.68 23.65 49.35
CA ILE A 35 -11.44 24.71 50.03
C ILE A 35 -11.18 24.68 51.55
N ASP A 36 -11.28 23.51 52.17
CA ASP A 36 -11.07 23.36 53.61
C ASP A 36 -9.63 23.70 54.02
N ALA A 37 -8.65 23.34 53.19
CA ALA A 37 -7.25 23.72 53.36
C ALA A 37 -7.04 25.23 53.25
N HIS A 38 -7.75 25.90 52.35
CA HIS A 38 -7.66 27.36 52.21
C HIS A 38 -8.25 28.09 53.42
N ILE A 39 -9.38 27.62 53.94
CA ILE A 39 -10.00 28.17 55.16
C ILE A 39 -9.10 27.91 56.38
N ALA A 40 -8.47 26.75 56.46
CA ALA A 40 -7.53 26.41 57.54
C ALA A 40 -6.29 27.31 57.51
N LEU A 41 -5.67 27.53 56.34
CA LEU A 41 -4.52 28.42 56.20
C LEU A 41 -4.83 29.86 56.61
N GLU A 42 -5.99 30.40 56.20
CA GLU A 42 -6.38 31.77 56.59
C GLU A 42 -6.74 31.86 58.08
N THR A 43 -7.30 30.79 58.65
CA THR A 43 -7.53 30.68 60.10
C THR A 43 -6.21 30.75 60.87
N ASP A 44 -5.21 29.98 60.45
CA ASP A 44 -3.90 29.94 61.11
C ASP A 44 -3.18 31.29 61.00
N ARG A 45 -3.31 31.98 59.86
CA ARG A 45 -2.78 33.33 59.64
C ARG A 45 -3.41 34.35 60.59
N LEU A 46 -4.74 34.37 60.70
CA LEU A 46 -5.46 35.28 61.60
C LEU A 46 -5.17 34.99 63.08
N THR A 47 -4.97 33.71 63.42
CA THR A 47 -4.57 33.31 64.77
C THR A 47 -3.15 33.79 65.09
N ALA A 48 -2.22 33.71 64.14
CA ALA A 48 -0.86 34.25 64.27
C ALA A 48 -0.82 35.78 64.36
N GLU A 49 -1.81 36.47 63.78
CA GLU A 49 -2.01 37.92 63.89
C GLU A 49 -2.68 38.35 65.22
N GLY A 50 -2.97 37.40 66.12
CA GLY A 50 -3.40 37.65 67.50
C GLY A 50 -4.89 37.47 67.78
N MET A 51 -5.69 36.97 66.82
CA MET A 51 -7.08 36.58 67.09
C MET A 51 -7.18 35.27 67.86
N SER A 52 -8.25 35.13 68.64
CA SER A 52 -8.58 33.84 69.24
C SER A 52 -8.91 32.80 68.16
N PRO A 53 -8.57 31.51 68.34
CA PRO A 53 -8.79 30.47 67.33
C PRO A 53 -10.26 30.32 66.89
N ALA A 54 -11.21 30.66 67.78
CA ALA A 54 -12.64 30.60 67.49
C ALA A 54 -13.10 31.77 66.61
N GLU A 55 -12.58 32.96 66.86
CA GLU A 55 -12.89 34.17 66.08
C GLU A 55 -12.22 34.12 64.69
N ALA A 56 -10.97 33.66 64.64
CA ALA A 56 -10.21 33.51 63.39
C ALA A 56 -10.92 32.59 62.38
N ARG A 57 -11.51 31.47 62.85
CA ARG A 57 -12.28 30.55 61.98
C ARG A 57 -13.55 31.18 61.42
N LEU A 58 -14.26 31.94 62.25
CA LEU A 58 -15.49 32.62 61.84
C LEU A 58 -15.21 33.71 60.80
N ASP A 59 -14.14 34.49 61.01
CA ASP A 59 -13.74 35.54 60.07
C ASP A 59 -13.19 34.96 58.76
N ALA A 60 -12.37 33.90 58.81
CA ALA A 60 -11.90 33.19 57.61
C ALA A 60 -13.05 32.65 56.75
N ARG A 61 -14.09 32.07 57.36
CA ARG A 61 -15.30 31.62 56.65
C ARG A 61 -16.10 32.77 56.05
N ARG A 62 -16.19 33.92 56.74
CA ARG A 62 -16.87 35.12 56.22
C ARG A 62 -16.13 35.73 55.03
N ARG A 63 -14.79 35.80 55.10
CA ARG A 63 -13.94 36.31 54.01
C ARG A 63 -13.94 35.40 52.78
N PHE A 64 -13.99 34.07 52.97
CA PHE A 64 -14.08 33.11 51.86
C PHE A 64 -15.41 33.20 51.09
N GLY A 65 -16.48 33.66 51.74
CA GLY A 65 -17.80 33.82 51.13
C GLY A 65 -18.63 32.53 51.12
N ASN A 66 -19.63 32.47 50.23
CA ASN A 66 -20.57 31.35 50.17
C ASN A 66 -19.92 30.09 49.54
N VAL A 67 -19.30 29.28 50.40
CA VAL A 67 -18.67 27.98 50.07
C VAL A 67 -19.63 27.08 49.29
N THR A 68 -20.91 27.06 49.66
CA THR A 68 -21.92 26.20 49.04
C THR A 68 -22.15 26.55 47.57
N ALA A 69 -22.24 27.84 47.24
CA ALA A 69 -22.44 28.32 45.87
C ALA A 69 -21.23 28.03 44.95
N VAL A 70 -20.01 28.06 45.51
CA VAL A 70 -18.79 27.70 44.78
C VAL A 70 -18.71 26.19 44.54
N ARG A 71 -19.16 25.39 45.51
CA ARG A 71 -19.26 23.93 45.39
C ARG A 71 -20.30 23.52 44.34
N GLU A 72 -21.48 24.12 44.33
CA GLU A 72 -22.55 23.84 43.34
C GLU A 72 -22.09 24.09 41.91
N ARG A 73 -21.41 25.22 41.64
CA ARG A 73 -20.85 25.52 40.32
C ARG A 73 -19.79 24.52 39.87
N PHE A 74 -19.03 23.96 40.80
CA PHE A 74 -18.03 22.93 40.49
C PHE A 74 -18.69 21.57 40.17
N TYR A 75 -19.71 21.18 40.94
CA TYR A 75 -20.44 19.93 40.76
C TYR A 75 -21.25 19.86 39.45
N GLU A 76 -21.80 20.99 38.99
CA GLU A 76 -22.49 21.04 37.70
C GLU A 76 -21.53 20.85 36.51
N SER A 77 -20.27 21.26 36.64
CA SER A 77 -19.51 21.70 35.47
C SER A 77 -18.86 20.64 34.56
N HIS A 78 -18.74 19.34 34.87
CA HIS A 78 -17.67 18.57 34.22
C HIS A 78 -17.95 17.22 33.52
N ARG A 79 -19.16 16.64 33.51
CA ARG A 79 -19.40 15.48 32.60
C ARG A 79 -20.85 15.18 32.25
N SER A 80 -21.78 15.28 33.21
CA SER A 80 -23.21 15.00 32.94
C SER A 80 -23.79 16.04 32.00
N ILE A 81 -23.54 17.33 32.29
CA ILE A 81 -24.09 18.43 31.49
C ILE A 81 -23.71 18.31 30.03
N TRP A 82 -22.46 17.98 29.69
CA TRP A 82 -22.06 17.87 28.28
C TRP A 82 -22.76 16.71 27.54
N LEU A 83 -22.96 15.56 28.20
CA LEU A 83 -23.70 14.43 27.61
C LEU A 83 -25.19 14.72 27.50
N ASP A 84 -25.76 15.35 28.52
CA ASP A 84 -27.18 15.75 28.54
C ASP A 84 -27.45 16.82 27.48
N GLN A 85 -26.53 17.79 27.30
CA GLN A 85 -26.56 18.79 26.24
C GLN A 85 -26.46 18.12 24.86
N LEU A 86 -25.51 17.20 24.66
CA LEU A 86 -25.34 16.49 23.40
C LEU A 86 -26.59 15.65 23.05
N LEU A 87 -27.20 14.99 24.03
CA LEU A 87 -28.44 14.23 23.84
C LEU A 87 -29.64 15.14 23.53
N GLN A 88 -29.74 16.29 24.17
CA GLN A 88 -30.76 17.29 23.86
C GLN A 88 -30.57 17.84 22.44
N ASP A 89 -29.34 18.16 22.05
CA ASP A 89 -29.01 18.64 20.72
C ASP A 89 -29.29 17.57 19.65
N LEU A 90 -28.95 16.30 19.90
CA LEU A 90 -29.27 15.19 18.99
C LEU A 90 -30.79 14.96 18.84
N ARG A 91 -31.56 15.03 19.94
CA ARG A 91 -33.03 14.94 19.90
C ARG A 91 -33.65 16.13 19.17
N GLY A 92 -33.12 17.33 19.40
CA GLY A 92 -33.54 18.55 18.71
C GLY A 92 -33.28 18.44 17.20
N ALA A 93 -32.06 18.06 16.82
CA ALA A 93 -31.65 17.86 15.44
C ALA A 93 -32.49 16.77 14.75
N SER A 94 -32.73 15.63 15.39
CA SER A 94 -33.58 14.57 14.79
C SER A 94 -35.00 15.08 14.51
N ARG A 95 -35.57 15.86 15.43
CA ARG A 95 -36.91 16.43 15.25
C ARG A 95 -36.95 17.44 14.10
N VAL A 96 -35.90 18.23 13.90
CA VAL A 96 -35.77 19.13 12.76
C VAL A 96 -35.65 18.33 11.45
N LEU A 97 -34.83 17.28 11.42
CA LEU A 97 -34.65 16.42 10.25
C LEU A 97 -35.95 15.74 9.81
N THR A 98 -36.78 15.29 10.76
CA THR A 98 -38.10 14.68 10.46
C THR A 98 -39.16 15.67 9.99
N LYS A 99 -39.03 16.97 10.32
CA LYS A 99 -39.99 18.01 9.91
C LYS A 99 -39.77 18.49 8.47
N SER A 100 -38.58 18.29 7.91
CA SER A 100 -38.21 18.71 6.56
C SER A 100 -37.74 17.52 5.70
N PRO A 101 -38.62 16.54 5.42
CA PRO A 101 -38.22 15.25 4.85
C PRO A 101 -37.55 15.35 3.47
N GLY A 102 -37.97 16.30 2.62
CA GLY A 102 -37.37 16.49 1.29
C GLY A 102 -35.93 16.99 1.34
N PHE A 103 -35.64 17.99 2.19
CA PHE A 103 -34.28 18.51 2.38
C PHE A 103 -33.38 17.46 3.02
N THR A 104 -33.86 16.80 4.08
CA THR A 104 -33.14 15.72 4.76
C THR A 104 -32.83 14.57 3.82
N ALA A 105 -33.80 14.11 3.02
CA ALA A 105 -33.60 13.02 2.06
C ALA A 105 -32.52 13.37 1.02
N THR A 106 -32.54 14.58 0.48
CA THR A 106 -31.51 15.06 -0.47
C THR A 106 -30.13 15.11 0.19
N ALA A 107 -30.03 15.64 1.41
CA ALA A 107 -28.77 15.70 2.16
C ALA A 107 -28.21 14.30 2.45
N VAL A 108 -29.06 13.38 2.91
CA VAL A 108 -28.70 11.97 3.16
C VAL A 108 -28.25 11.29 1.88
N ALA A 109 -28.96 11.49 0.76
CA ALA A 109 -28.60 10.91 -0.53
C ALA A 109 -27.24 11.42 -1.03
N LEU A 110 -26.97 12.72 -0.89
CA LEU A 110 -25.66 13.30 -1.25
C LEU A 110 -24.54 12.72 -0.38
N ILE A 111 -24.74 12.67 0.94
CA ILE A 111 -23.76 12.09 1.87
C ILE A 111 -23.53 10.61 1.55
N ALA A 112 -24.59 9.83 1.34
CA ALA A 112 -24.51 8.42 0.99
C ALA A 112 -23.79 8.19 -0.34
N LEU A 113 -24.04 9.04 -1.36
CA LEU A 113 -23.38 8.96 -2.65
C LEU A 113 -21.88 9.26 -2.54
N VAL A 114 -21.51 10.30 -1.78
CA VAL A 114 -20.10 10.67 -1.59
C VAL A 114 -19.36 9.61 -0.78
N ILE A 115 -19.94 9.13 0.33
CA ILE A 115 -19.33 8.08 1.14
C ILE A 115 -19.26 6.76 0.36
N GLY A 116 -20.36 6.36 -0.29
CA GLY A 116 -20.44 5.13 -1.07
C GLY A 116 -19.51 5.14 -2.27
N GLY A 117 -19.43 6.23 -3.00
CA GLY A 117 -18.52 6.42 -4.14
C GLY A 117 -17.05 6.28 -3.71
N ASN A 118 -16.63 7.04 -2.69
CA ASN A 118 -15.26 6.98 -2.18
C ASN A 118 -14.92 5.60 -1.62
N THR A 119 -15.83 4.98 -0.87
CA THR A 119 -15.63 3.64 -0.30
C THR A 119 -15.53 2.57 -1.39
N THR A 120 -16.31 2.69 -2.47
CA THR A 120 -16.29 1.74 -3.59
C THR A 120 -14.95 1.82 -4.33
N ILE A 121 -14.48 3.04 -4.65
CA ILE A 121 -13.18 3.24 -5.29
C ILE A 121 -12.07 2.68 -4.41
N TYR A 122 -12.07 3.04 -3.12
CA TYR A 122 -11.07 2.52 -2.18
C TYR A 122 -11.12 0.99 -2.08
N SER A 123 -12.30 0.39 -2.04
CA SER A 123 -12.47 -1.07 -1.96
C SER A 123 -11.96 -1.77 -3.22
N ILE A 124 -12.21 -1.22 -4.41
CA ILE A 124 -11.69 -1.75 -5.68
C ILE A 124 -10.16 -1.65 -5.69
N VAL A 125 -9.61 -0.48 -5.39
CA VAL A 125 -8.15 -0.26 -5.35
C VAL A 125 -7.50 -1.18 -4.32
N HIS A 126 -8.06 -1.26 -3.11
CA HIS A 126 -7.54 -2.13 -2.06
C HIS A 126 -7.60 -3.60 -2.48
N ALA A 127 -8.71 -4.05 -3.06
CA ALA A 127 -8.86 -5.43 -3.54
C ALA A 127 -7.88 -5.78 -4.67
N LEU A 128 -7.57 -4.82 -5.55
CA LEU A 128 -6.58 -4.97 -6.62
C LEU A 128 -5.13 -4.95 -6.10
N LEU A 129 -4.83 -4.16 -5.07
CA LEU A 129 -3.45 -3.97 -4.58
C LEU A 129 -3.03 -4.94 -3.47
N THR A 130 -3.97 -5.49 -2.68
CA THR A 130 -3.62 -6.35 -1.53
C THR A 130 -3.54 -7.83 -1.84
N LYS A 131 -4.08 -8.28 -2.97
CA LYS A 131 -3.99 -9.69 -3.36
C LYS A 131 -2.91 -9.83 -4.43
N PRO A 132 -1.78 -10.51 -4.15
CA PRO A 132 -0.83 -10.84 -5.21
C PRO A 132 -1.56 -11.61 -6.32
N ALA A 133 -1.14 -11.39 -7.58
CA ALA A 133 -1.82 -12.02 -8.70
C ALA A 133 -1.88 -13.55 -8.48
N PRO A 134 -3.03 -14.20 -8.76
CA PRO A 134 -3.25 -15.60 -8.40
C PRO A 134 -2.10 -16.51 -8.86
N GLY A 135 -1.47 -17.20 -7.93
CA GLY A 135 -0.40 -18.17 -8.19
C GLY A 135 1.02 -17.63 -8.12
N ILE A 136 1.24 -16.32 -7.98
CA ILE A 136 2.58 -15.76 -7.81
C ILE A 136 3.05 -15.92 -6.36
N ALA A 137 4.24 -16.48 -6.17
CA ALA A 137 4.92 -16.46 -4.88
C ALA A 137 5.53 -15.07 -4.66
N ALA A 138 4.71 -14.14 -4.15
CA ALA A 138 5.03 -12.72 -4.06
C ALA A 138 6.08 -12.34 -3.02
N ASP A 139 6.35 -13.22 -2.05
CA ASP A 139 7.34 -12.95 -1.00
C ASP A 139 8.73 -12.73 -1.60
N GLY A 140 9.26 -11.53 -1.38
CA GLY A 140 10.57 -11.11 -1.87
C GLY A 140 10.61 -10.66 -3.33
N LEU A 141 9.49 -10.56 -4.04
CA LEU A 141 9.47 -9.96 -5.39
C LEU A 141 9.54 -8.44 -5.31
N VAL A 142 10.42 -7.84 -6.11
CA VAL A 142 10.63 -6.40 -6.20
C VAL A 142 10.63 -5.96 -7.66
N SER A 143 10.00 -4.83 -7.93
CA SER A 143 10.08 -4.20 -9.26
C SER A 143 11.30 -3.29 -9.28
N LEU A 144 12.09 -3.37 -10.35
CA LEU A 144 13.19 -2.44 -10.56
C LEU A 144 12.68 -1.22 -11.33
N GLY A 145 13.08 -0.03 -10.88
CA GLY A 145 12.77 1.24 -11.52
C GLY A 145 13.90 2.22 -11.34
N TRP A 146 14.09 3.09 -12.32
CA TRP A 146 15.23 4.00 -12.39
C TRP A 146 14.83 5.39 -11.92
N MET A 147 15.76 6.08 -11.26
CA MET A 147 15.60 7.48 -10.89
C MET A 147 16.60 8.34 -11.64
N VAL A 148 16.10 9.36 -12.35
CA VAL A 148 16.92 10.41 -12.95
C VAL A 148 16.55 11.71 -12.26
N ASP A 149 17.53 12.44 -11.73
CA ASP A 149 17.32 13.68 -10.95
C ASP A 149 16.30 13.56 -9.81
N LYS A 150 16.31 12.42 -9.10
CA LYS A 150 15.35 12.08 -8.02
C LYS A 150 13.88 11.99 -8.48
N GLN A 151 13.63 12.00 -9.78
CA GLN A 151 12.33 11.66 -10.34
C GLN A 151 12.34 10.21 -10.79
N GLN A 152 11.29 9.47 -10.46
CA GLN A 152 11.09 8.14 -11.03
C GLN A 152 10.89 8.27 -12.53
N VAL A 153 11.79 7.66 -13.29
CA VAL A 153 11.60 7.44 -14.72
C VAL A 153 10.84 6.13 -14.89
N HIS A 154 10.28 5.89 -16.08
CA HIS A 154 9.59 4.64 -16.41
C HIS A 154 10.33 3.42 -15.83
N PRO A 155 9.63 2.46 -15.19
CA PRO A 155 10.22 1.31 -14.49
C PRO A 155 10.69 0.24 -15.48
N ALA A 156 11.42 0.68 -16.50
CA ALA A 156 11.84 -0.11 -17.63
C ALA A 156 13.11 0.50 -18.22
N ASP A 157 14.00 -0.36 -18.71
CA ASP A 157 15.28 0.04 -19.29
C ASP A 157 15.59 -0.84 -20.50
N SER A 158 16.71 -0.59 -21.14
CA SER A 158 17.28 -1.38 -22.21
C SER A 158 17.61 -2.81 -21.79
N TYR A 159 17.51 -3.74 -22.74
CA TYR A 159 17.87 -5.15 -22.53
C TYR A 159 19.32 -5.35 -22.06
N PRO A 160 20.33 -4.61 -22.55
CA PRO A 160 21.69 -4.72 -22.03
C PRO A 160 21.78 -4.38 -20.54
N ASN A 161 21.01 -3.41 -20.06
CA ASN A 161 21.00 -3.08 -18.63
C ASN A 161 20.38 -4.21 -17.79
N TYR A 162 19.31 -4.85 -18.30
CA TYR A 162 18.80 -6.09 -17.69
C TYR A 162 19.89 -7.17 -17.58
N VAL A 163 20.69 -7.38 -18.63
CA VAL A 163 21.77 -8.38 -18.63
C VAL A 163 22.87 -8.01 -17.62
N ASP A 164 23.24 -6.73 -17.54
CA ASP A 164 24.22 -6.24 -16.57
C ASP A 164 23.73 -6.48 -15.13
N VAL A 165 22.50 -6.08 -14.81
CA VAL A 165 21.93 -6.26 -13.46
C VAL A 165 21.76 -7.74 -13.13
N ALA A 166 21.26 -8.55 -14.07
CA ALA A 166 21.09 -9.99 -13.88
C ALA A 166 22.42 -10.71 -13.59
N SER A 167 23.53 -10.24 -14.18
CA SER A 167 24.85 -10.86 -14.03
C SER A 167 25.65 -10.33 -12.83
N GLN A 168 25.40 -9.09 -12.39
CA GLN A 168 26.21 -8.42 -11.36
C GLN A 168 25.53 -8.38 -9.99
N SER A 169 24.20 -8.49 -9.91
CA SER A 169 23.47 -8.38 -8.64
C SER A 169 23.77 -9.54 -7.69
N ARG A 170 24.13 -9.21 -6.45
CA ARG A 170 24.33 -10.14 -5.34
C ARG A 170 23.11 -10.21 -4.44
N THR A 171 22.32 -9.14 -4.36
CA THR A 171 21.10 -9.04 -3.55
C THR A 171 19.92 -9.78 -4.16
N LEU A 172 19.88 -9.94 -5.48
CA LEU A 172 18.84 -10.67 -6.20
C LEU A 172 19.22 -12.16 -6.38
N SER A 173 18.25 -13.04 -6.15
CA SER A 173 18.34 -14.48 -6.40
C SER A 173 18.01 -14.83 -7.85
N SER A 174 17.11 -14.07 -8.47
CA SER A 174 16.73 -14.16 -9.88
C SER A 174 16.18 -12.81 -10.34
N LEU A 175 16.37 -12.49 -11.62
CA LEU A 175 15.83 -11.31 -12.27
C LEU A 175 15.15 -11.73 -13.56
N LEU A 176 13.88 -11.38 -13.74
CA LEU A 176 13.16 -11.55 -14.99
C LEU A 176 13.05 -10.22 -15.72
N ALA A 177 13.10 -10.30 -17.05
CA ALA A 177 12.76 -9.23 -18.00
C ALA A 177 11.50 -9.59 -18.78
N PHE A 178 10.69 -8.58 -19.09
CA PHE A 178 9.54 -8.71 -19.96
C PHE A 178 9.05 -7.39 -20.55
N GLN A 179 8.34 -7.49 -21.66
CA GLN A 179 7.55 -6.41 -22.26
C GLN A 179 6.27 -6.99 -22.85
N PHE A 180 5.23 -6.17 -22.99
CA PHE A 180 3.98 -6.59 -23.62
C PHE A 180 3.82 -5.94 -24.99
N ASP A 181 3.22 -6.69 -25.90
CA ASP A 181 2.90 -6.22 -27.24
C ASP A 181 1.57 -6.85 -27.71
N ARG A 182 0.99 -6.29 -28.78
CA ARG A 182 -0.15 -6.89 -29.46
C ARG A 182 0.32 -7.91 -30.48
N PHE A 183 -0.35 -9.05 -30.48
CA PHE A 183 -0.11 -10.14 -31.41
C PHE A 183 -1.38 -10.47 -32.17
N THR A 184 -1.20 -11.01 -33.36
CA THR A 184 -2.26 -11.66 -34.14
C THR A 184 -2.05 -13.15 -34.05
N LEU A 185 -3.01 -13.85 -33.45
CA LEU A 185 -3.07 -15.30 -33.44
C LEU A 185 -3.91 -15.75 -34.64
N THR A 186 -3.32 -16.50 -35.56
CA THR A 186 -4.04 -17.11 -36.68
C THR A 186 -4.24 -18.60 -36.39
N LEU A 187 -5.52 -18.99 -36.38
CA LEU A 187 -6.01 -20.36 -36.25
C LEU A 187 -6.71 -20.77 -37.56
N HIS A 188 -7.25 -21.99 -37.62
CA HIS A 188 -7.92 -22.48 -38.82
C HIS A 188 -9.23 -21.74 -39.13
N ASP A 189 -9.86 -21.14 -38.13
CA ASP A 189 -11.16 -20.47 -38.18
C ASP A 189 -11.06 -18.94 -38.27
N GLY A 190 -9.87 -18.36 -38.07
CA GLY A 190 -9.68 -16.92 -38.22
C GLY A 190 -8.40 -16.37 -37.60
N SER A 191 -8.32 -15.04 -37.60
CA SER A 191 -7.23 -14.27 -36.99
C SER A 191 -7.77 -13.42 -35.84
N TYR A 192 -7.10 -13.49 -34.69
CA TYR A 192 -7.53 -12.87 -33.45
C TYR A 192 -6.45 -11.92 -32.94
N ALA A 193 -6.84 -10.70 -32.59
CA ALA A 193 -5.99 -9.80 -31.84
C ALA A 193 -5.91 -10.28 -30.39
N ILE A 194 -4.69 -10.56 -29.93
CA ILE A 194 -4.38 -11.02 -28.58
C ILE A 194 -3.25 -10.17 -27.99
N HIS A 195 -3.11 -10.17 -26.67
CA HIS A 195 -1.96 -9.54 -26.01
C HIS A 195 -0.92 -10.60 -25.66
N GLY A 196 0.36 -10.30 -25.85
CA GLY A 196 1.43 -11.25 -25.60
C GLY A 196 2.59 -10.64 -24.84
N GLY A 197 3.17 -11.42 -23.92
CA GLY A 197 4.39 -11.07 -23.22
C GLY A 197 5.62 -11.60 -23.96
N GLN A 198 6.54 -10.72 -24.33
CA GLN A 198 7.90 -11.10 -24.68
C GLN A 198 8.71 -11.18 -23.39
N VAL A 199 9.21 -12.35 -23.04
CA VAL A 199 9.78 -12.62 -21.73
C VAL A 199 11.17 -13.24 -21.78
N SER A 200 11.90 -13.06 -20.69
CA SER A 200 13.11 -13.83 -20.36
C SER A 200 12.78 -15.31 -20.08
N THR A 201 13.77 -16.18 -20.26
CA THR A 201 13.63 -17.64 -20.10
C THR A 201 13.14 -18.05 -18.71
N ASN A 202 13.62 -17.35 -17.68
CA ASN A 202 13.35 -17.62 -16.26
C ASN A 202 12.08 -16.93 -15.73
N TYR A 203 11.21 -16.41 -16.61
CA TYR A 203 10.01 -15.64 -16.22
C TYR A 203 9.10 -16.40 -15.26
N PHE A 204 8.66 -17.61 -15.64
CA PHE A 204 7.74 -18.41 -14.83
C PHE A 204 8.40 -18.90 -13.54
N ASP A 205 9.67 -19.30 -13.60
CA ASP A 205 10.44 -19.79 -12.45
C ASP A 205 10.66 -18.68 -11.41
N THR A 206 11.00 -17.48 -11.85
CA THR A 206 11.21 -16.32 -10.98
C THR A 206 9.93 -15.91 -10.26
N LEU A 207 8.77 -16.04 -10.92
CA LEU A 207 7.45 -15.80 -10.33
C LEU A 207 6.97 -16.96 -9.43
N GLY A 208 7.68 -18.09 -9.42
CA GLY A 208 7.29 -19.30 -8.69
C GLY A 208 6.04 -19.98 -9.26
N LEU A 209 5.77 -19.79 -10.56
CA LEU A 209 4.57 -20.28 -11.21
C LEU A 209 4.78 -21.72 -11.69
N ARG A 210 3.85 -22.60 -11.32
CA ARG A 210 3.75 -23.94 -11.88
C ARG A 210 2.78 -23.93 -13.06
N LEU A 211 3.28 -24.28 -14.24
CA LEU A 211 2.44 -24.40 -15.44
C LEU A 211 1.38 -25.49 -15.26
N ALA A 212 0.19 -25.24 -15.80
CA ALA A 212 -0.92 -26.19 -15.77
C ALA A 212 -0.62 -27.43 -16.63
N LYS A 213 0.12 -27.23 -17.72
CA LYS A 213 0.52 -28.29 -18.67
C LYS A 213 1.82 -27.91 -19.37
N GLY A 214 2.60 -28.91 -19.77
CA GLY A 214 3.85 -28.72 -20.51
C GLY A 214 4.98 -28.18 -19.63
N ARG A 215 5.84 -27.32 -20.21
CA ARG A 215 7.06 -26.81 -19.58
C ARG A 215 7.31 -25.34 -19.89
N SER A 216 8.22 -24.74 -19.11
CA SER A 216 8.78 -23.41 -19.38
C SER A 216 9.77 -23.47 -20.56
N PHE A 217 10.31 -22.31 -20.92
CA PHE A 217 11.29 -22.15 -21.98
C PHE A 217 12.65 -22.74 -21.58
N THR A 218 13.35 -23.34 -22.54
CA THR A 218 14.74 -23.74 -22.37
C THR A 218 15.69 -22.60 -22.78
N PRO A 219 16.93 -22.56 -22.26
CA PRO A 219 17.94 -21.59 -22.70
C PRO A 219 18.15 -21.59 -24.22
N GLU A 220 18.11 -22.76 -24.85
CA GLU A 220 18.31 -22.94 -26.29
C GLU A 220 17.16 -22.39 -27.14
N GLU A 221 15.97 -22.22 -26.57
CA GLU A 221 14.80 -21.64 -27.24
C GLU A 221 14.72 -20.13 -27.04
N ALA A 222 15.49 -19.58 -26.10
CA ALA A 222 15.47 -18.18 -25.73
C ALA A 222 16.71 -17.40 -26.19
N ARG A 223 17.53 -18.00 -27.06
CA ARG A 223 18.69 -17.39 -27.70
C ARG A 223 18.33 -16.74 -29.04
N LEU A 224 19.15 -15.80 -29.48
CA LEU A 224 18.98 -15.14 -30.78
C LEU A 224 19.05 -16.13 -31.94
N ASP A 225 19.73 -17.27 -31.84
CA ASP A 225 19.88 -18.25 -32.91
C ASP A 225 19.01 -19.51 -32.72
N ALA A 226 17.91 -19.36 -31.97
CA ALA A 226 16.90 -20.41 -31.82
C ALA A 226 16.33 -20.83 -33.19
N SER A 227 16.12 -22.13 -33.37
CA SER A 227 15.65 -22.72 -34.63
C SER A 227 14.17 -22.47 -34.93
N GLY A 228 13.41 -21.92 -33.97
CA GLY A 228 12.00 -21.63 -34.10
C GLY A 228 11.45 -20.91 -32.88
N LEU A 229 10.21 -20.43 -33.00
CA LEU A 229 9.51 -19.79 -31.90
C LEU A 229 8.75 -20.83 -31.06
N VAL A 230 8.80 -20.67 -29.75
CA VAL A 230 7.97 -21.41 -28.81
C VAL A 230 7.13 -20.44 -28.00
N GLY A 231 5.99 -20.90 -27.51
CA GLY A 231 5.09 -20.09 -26.69
C GLY A 231 4.43 -20.87 -25.56
N VAL A 232 4.19 -20.19 -24.45
CA VAL A 232 3.28 -20.64 -23.40
C VAL A 232 1.98 -19.86 -23.57
N ILE A 233 0.83 -20.54 -23.60
CA ILE A 233 -0.47 -19.88 -23.76
C ILE A 233 -1.20 -19.73 -22.41
N SER A 234 -2.10 -18.76 -22.32
CA SER A 234 -2.94 -18.59 -21.13
C SER A 234 -3.94 -19.74 -21.00
N TYR A 235 -4.30 -20.07 -19.75
CA TYR A 235 -5.33 -21.07 -19.49
C TYR A 235 -6.65 -20.68 -20.17
N ARG A 236 -6.98 -19.38 -20.19
CA ARG A 236 -8.18 -18.85 -20.84
C ARG A 236 -8.17 -19.10 -22.34
N LEU A 237 -7.08 -18.76 -23.03
CA LEU A 237 -6.95 -18.98 -24.47
C LEU A 237 -7.07 -20.48 -24.80
N TRP A 238 -6.42 -21.34 -24.01
CA TRP A 238 -6.53 -22.79 -24.17
C TRP A 238 -7.97 -23.29 -24.07
N GLN A 239 -8.74 -22.82 -23.09
CA GLN A 239 -10.14 -23.24 -22.92
C GLN A 239 -11.07 -22.65 -23.99
N GLU A 240 -10.92 -21.35 -24.31
CA GLU A 240 -11.86 -20.62 -25.17
C GLU A 240 -11.61 -20.77 -26.68
N ARG A 241 -10.37 -21.04 -27.11
CA ARG A 241 -10.01 -21.12 -28.54
C ARG A 241 -9.51 -22.49 -28.97
N PHE A 242 -8.98 -23.27 -28.04
CA PHE A 242 -8.54 -24.64 -28.30
C PHE A 242 -9.44 -25.67 -27.62
N GLU A 243 -10.59 -25.26 -27.08
CA GLU A 243 -11.60 -26.14 -26.46
C GLU A 243 -11.02 -27.07 -25.37
N GLY A 244 -9.93 -26.65 -24.71
CA GLY A 244 -9.25 -27.48 -23.73
C GLY A 244 -8.53 -28.71 -24.31
N ALA A 245 -8.18 -28.69 -25.60
CA ALA A 245 -7.56 -29.81 -26.31
C ALA A 245 -6.38 -30.44 -25.57
N GLU A 246 -6.38 -31.76 -25.44
CA GLU A 246 -5.34 -32.49 -24.70
C GLU A 246 -3.99 -32.52 -25.43
N ASP A 247 -3.98 -32.36 -26.74
CA ASP A 247 -2.79 -32.34 -27.59
C ASP A 247 -2.20 -30.93 -27.79
N ILE A 248 -2.60 -29.96 -26.97
CA ILE A 248 -2.17 -28.56 -27.13
C ILE A 248 -0.66 -28.37 -27.05
N VAL A 249 0.06 -29.17 -26.26
CA VAL A 249 1.52 -29.09 -26.16
C VAL A 249 2.13 -29.80 -27.37
N GLY A 250 2.99 -29.09 -28.10
CA GLY A 250 3.55 -29.51 -29.39
C GLY A 250 2.75 -29.00 -30.59
N ARG A 251 1.58 -28.40 -30.38
CA ARG A 251 0.76 -27.85 -31.47
C ARG A 251 1.37 -26.57 -32.02
N ALA A 252 1.40 -26.46 -33.35
CA ALA A 252 1.81 -25.25 -34.03
C ALA A 252 0.66 -24.24 -34.12
N VAL A 253 0.97 -22.97 -33.84
CA VAL A 253 0.09 -21.82 -34.02
C VAL A 253 0.84 -20.74 -34.81
N LEU A 254 0.12 -19.82 -35.45
CA LEU A 254 0.74 -18.70 -36.14
C LEU A 254 0.59 -17.44 -35.28
N LEU A 255 1.71 -16.84 -34.90
CA LEU A 255 1.79 -15.58 -34.15
C LEU A 255 2.42 -14.52 -35.04
N ASN A 256 1.66 -13.48 -35.39
CA ASN A 256 2.09 -12.44 -36.33
C ASN A 256 2.66 -13.02 -37.65
N GLY A 257 2.06 -14.11 -38.13
CA GLY A 257 2.50 -14.83 -39.33
C GLY A 257 3.70 -15.76 -39.13
N HIS A 258 4.31 -15.82 -37.95
CA HIS A 258 5.41 -16.73 -37.64
C HIS A 258 4.90 -18.01 -36.96
N PRO A 259 5.33 -19.20 -37.40
CA PRO A 259 5.05 -20.45 -36.70
C PRO A 259 5.65 -20.45 -35.30
N ALA A 260 4.81 -20.70 -34.30
CA ALA A 260 5.19 -20.89 -32.91
C ALA A 260 4.65 -22.23 -32.40
N THR A 261 5.48 -22.98 -31.70
CA THR A 261 5.06 -24.23 -31.06
C THR A 261 4.62 -23.96 -29.63
N VAL A 262 3.41 -24.40 -29.26
CA VAL A 262 2.94 -24.30 -27.89
C VAL A 262 3.70 -25.32 -27.02
N VAL A 263 4.48 -24.87 -26.05
CA VAL A 263 5.28 -25.73 -25.16
C VAL A 263 4.70 -25.85 -23.76
N GLY A 264 3.73 -24.99 -23.41
CA GLY A 264 3.07 -25.05 -22.11
C GLY A 264 1.80 -24.22 -22.03
N VAL A 265 1.08 -24.42 -20.94
CA VAL A 265 -0.13 -23.67 -20.57
C VAL A 265 0.05 -23.07 -19.18
N ALA A 266 -0.15 -21.76 -19.07
CA ALA A 266 -0.04 -21.04 -17.81
C ALA A 266 -1.08 -21.51 -16.78
N PRO A 267 -0.83 -21.34 -15.46
CA PRO A 267 -1.78 -21.74 -14.44
C PRO A 267 -3.13 -21.00 -14.55
N PRO A 268 -4.23 -21.60 -14.08
CA PRO A 268 -5.53 -20.94 -14.06
C PRO A 268 -5.45 -19.60 -13.30
N ARG A 269 -6.12 -18.57 -13.82
CA ARG A 269 -6.17 -17.20 -13.25
C ARG A 269 -4.85 -16.42 -13.32
N PHE A 270 -3.76 -16.98 -13.87
CA PHE A 270 -2.58 -16.19 -14.19
C PHE A 270 -2.80 -15.42 -15.51
N GLN A 271 -2.62 -14.11 -15.46
CA GLN A 271 -2.83 -13.21 -16.60
C GLN A 271 -1.59 -12.38 -16.95
N GLY A 272 -0.48 -12.55 -16.22
CA GLY A 272 0.71 -11.71 -16.32
C GLY A 272 1.00 -10.97 -15.03
N VAL A 273 2.09 -10.19 -15.03
CA VAL A 273 2.59 -9.46 -13.86
C VAL A 273 1.91 -8.09 -13.68
N TRP A 274 1.25 -7.57 -14.73
CA TRP A 274 0.58 -6.28 -14.69
C TRP A 274 -0.93 -6.44 -14.54
N LEU A 275 -1.54 -5.63 -13.67
CA LEU A 275 -2.98 -5.69 -13.36
C LEU A 275 -3.88 -5.19 -14.50
N ASN A 276 -3.35 -4.38 -15.42
CA ASN A 276 -4.09 -3.75 -16.52
C ASN A 276 -3.96 -4.50 -17.86
N GLU A 277 -3.11 -5.51 -17.96
CA GLU A 277 -2.83 -6.24 -19.20
C GLU A 277 -2.92 -7.74 -18.97
N SER A 278 -3.88 -8.38 -19.64
CA SER A 278 -4.01 -9.85 -19.64
C SER A 278 -3.30 -10.43 -20.84
N ALA A 279 -2.17 -11.10 -20.62
CA ALA A 279 -1.46 -11.82 -21.67
C ALA A 279 -2.11 -13.16 -21.99
N ASP A 280 -2.27 -13.40 -23.28
CA ASP A 280 -2.80 -14.63 -23.87
C ASP A 280 -1.68 -15.59 -24.28
N VAL A 281 -0.48 -15.06 -24.51
CA VAL A 281 0.70 -15.83 -24.88
C VAL A 281 1.95 -15.21 -24.28
N TRP A 282 2.92 -16.03 -23.89
CA TRP A 282 4.28 -15.62 -23.55
C TRP A 282 5.25 -16.28 -24.51
N ILE A 283 6.24 -15.54 -25.00
CA ILE A 283 7.25 -16.01 -25.94
C ILE A 283 8.65 -15.52 -25.54
N PRO A 284 9.72 -16.25 -25.88
CA PRO A 284 11.09 -15.79 -25.60
C PRO A 284 11.43 -14.52 -26.39
N MET A 285 11.85 -13.48 -25.66
CA MET A 285 12.10 -12.14 -26.20
C MET A 285 13.14 -12.12 -27.34
N LEU A 286 14.29 -12.77 -27.15
CA LEU A 286 15.37 -12.78 -28.15
C LEU A 286 14.98 -13.54 -29.43
N ALA A 287 14.40 -14.73 -29.28
CA ALA A 287 13.97 -15.53 -30.44
C ALA A 287 12.92 -14.79 -31.27
N TYR A 288 11.98 -14.11 -30.62
CA TYR A 288 10.98 -13.32 -31.33
C TYR A 288 11.55 -12.06 -31.98
N ALA A 289 12.48 -11.36 -31.32
CA ALA A 289 13.12 -10.18 -31.88
C ALA A 289 13.87 -10.49 -33.19
N ARG A 290 14.54 -11.66 -33.28
CA ARG A 290 15.13 -12.12 -34.54
C ARG A 290 14.11 -12.34 -35.64
N LEU A 291 13.00 -13.01 -35.34
CA LEU A 291 11.96 -13.29 -36.34
C LEU A 291 11.37 -12.00 -36.92
N GLN A 292 11.32 -10.94 -36.11
CA GLN A 292 10.88 -9.61 -36.52
C GLN A 292 11.99 -8.77 -37.18
N GLY A 293 13.25 -9.22 -37.20
CA GLY A 293 14.39 -8.41 -37.64
C GLY A 293 14.65 -7.20 -36.74
N ARG A 294 14.26 -7.27 -35.45
CA ARG A 294 14.34 -6.19 -34.46
C ARG A 294 15.35 -6.49 -33.35
N GLU A 295 16.49 -7.04 -33.71
CA GLU A 295 17.56 -7.42 -32.78
C GLU A 295 18.39 -6.19 -32.34
N ALA A 296 18.55 -5.22 -33.24
CA ALA A 296 19.35 -4.02 -33.00
C ALA A 296 18.84 -3.20 -31.79
N PRO A 297 17.53 -2.93 -31.63
CA PRO A 297 17.00 -2.28 -30.43
C PRO A 297 17.28 -3.01 -29.11
N LEU A 298 17.42 -4.35 -29.12
CA LEU A 298 17.76 -5.11 -27.90
C LEU A 298 19.26 -5.08 -27.60
N SER A 299 20.09 -4.71 -28.57
CA SER A 299 21.53 -4.53 -28.38
C SER A 299 21.90 -3.09 -28.02
N ASP A 300 20.96 -2.16 -28.17
CA ASP A 300 21.13 -0.73 -27.93
C ASP A 300 20.74 -0.37 -26.49
N ARG A 301 21.62 0.38 -25.80
CA ARG A 301 21.34 0.91 -24.45
C ARG A 301 20.31 2.04 -24.45
N SER A 302 20.06 2.65 -25.60
CA SER A 302 18.94 3.57 -25.82
C SER A 302 17.68 2.85 -26.35
N GLY A 303 17.70 1.51 -26.36
CA GLY A 303 16.62 0.65 -26.80
C GLY A 303 15.32 0.80 -26.01
N GLY A 304 14.27 0.14 -26.50
CA GLY A 304 12.92 0.23 -25.94
C GLY A 304 12.80 -0.27 -24.49
N PRO A 305 11.78 0.20 -23.75
CA PRO A 305 11.63 -0.06 -22.32
C PRO A 305 11.26 -1.53 -22.04
N ILE A 306 12.13 -2.22 -21.30
CA ILE A 306 11.90 -3.57 -20.78
C ILE A 306 11.70 -3.50 -19.26
N ALA A 307 10.57 -4.00 -18.80
CA ALA A 307 10.25 -4.09 -17.38
C ALA A 307 11.04 -5.22 -16.72
N MET A 308 11.45 -4.98 -15.47
CA MET A 308 12.30 -5.87 -14.71
C MET A 308 11.71 -6.17 -13.33
N VAL A 309 11.63 -7.45 -12.99
CA VAL A 309 11.19 -7.90 -11.65
C VAL A 309 12.22 -8.86 -11.09
N GLY A 310 12.75 -8.52 -9.92
CA GLY A 310 13.71 -9.32 -9.19
C GLY A 310 13.08 -10.08 -8.04
N ARG A 311 13.70 -11.17 -7.63
CA ARG A 311 13.41 -11.86 -6.36
C ARG A 311 14.60 -11.64 -5.42
N LEU A 312 14.38 -10.95 -4.31
CA LEU A 312 15.38 -10.76 -3.26
C LEU A 312 15.84 -12.11 -2.71
N ARG A 313 17.13 -12.22 -2.37
CA ARG A 313 17.63 -13.36 -1.60
C ARG A 313 17.03 -13.36 -0.19
N SER A 314 16.95 -14.56 0.39
CA SER A 314 16.55 -14.73 1.78
C SER A 314 17.44 -13.88 2.69
N ALA A 315 16.83 -13.09 3.58
CA ALA A 315 17.46 -12.16 4.51
C ALA A 315 18.01 -10.83 3.94
N VAL A 316 17.82 -10.53 2.64
CA VAL A 316 18.16 -9.22 2.08
C VAL A 316 16.98 -8.26 2.18
N SER A 317 17.23 -7.07 2.72
CA SER A 317 16.25 -5.98 2.79
C SER A 317 16.16 -5.20 1.47
N LEU A 318 15.00 -4.56 1.24
CA LEU A 318 14.83 -3.67 0.08
C LEU A 318 15.87 -2.54 0.06
N SER A 319 16.23 -1.99 1.23
CA SER A 319 17.23 -0.94 1.34
C SER A 319 18.64 -1.39 0.96
N GLU A 320 19.00 -2.64 1.25
CA GLU A 320 20.30 -3.19 0.84
C GLU A 320 20.34 -3.42 -0.67
N ALA A 321 19.27 -3.95 -1.25
CA ALA A 321 19.15 -4.09 -2.70
C ALA A 321 19.22 -2.74 -3.42
N GLN A 322 18.55 -1.71 -2.89
CA GLN A 322 18.59 -0.35 -3.44
C GLN A 322 19.96 0.32 -3.30
N ALA A 323 20.80 -0.10 -2.35
CA ALA A 323 22.15 0.45 -2.19
C ALA A 323 23.17 -0.22 -3.11
N GLU A 324 22.92 -1.46 -3.56
CA GLU A 324 23.77 -2.17 -4.51
C GLU A 324 23.47 -1.78 -5.97
N LEU A 325 22.19 -1.67 -6.31
CA LEU A 325 21.68 -1.41 -7.67
C LEU A 325 21.70 0.08 -8.02
#